data_AF-B3T925-F1
#
_entry.id   AF-B3T925-F1
#
_cell.length_a   1.000
_cell.length_b   1.000
_cell.length_c   1.000
_cell.angle_alpha   90.00
_cell.angle_beta   90.00
_cell.angle_gamma   90.00
#
_symmetry.space_group_name_H-M   'P 1'
#
loop_
_entity.id
_entity.type
_entity.pdbx_description
1 polymer ?
#
loop_
_entity_poly.entity_id
_entity_poly.type
_entity_poly.pdbx_seq_one_letter_code
_entity_poly.pdbx_strand_id
1 'polypeptide(L)' 'MKVTKSQRKKRIIDYIRKNPLCTKDAIFTKGKIAKSSTTIDLLAVLVSEGKVRITRTEKGKARYHTNPKEWILIFNGT' A
#
# COMPACT_ATOMS: atom_id res chain seq x y z
N MET A 1 24.03 -7.10 -4.35
CA MET A 1 22.89 -7.50 -5.23
C MET A 1 21.96 -6.31 -5.46
N LYS A 2 21.63 -5.99 -6.71
CA LYS A 2 20.71 -4.88 -7.06
C LYS A 2 19.26 -5.36 -6.91
N VAL A 3 18.48 -4.74 -6.03
CA VAL A 3 17.06 -5.08 -5.85
C VAL A 3 16.32 -4.80 -7.16
N THR A 4 15.64 -5.83 -7.70
CA THR A 4 14.89 -5.70 -8.96
C THR A 4 13.54 -5.02 -8.75
N LYS A 5 12.96 -4.45 -9.82
CA LYS A 5 11.61 -3.85 -9.78
C LYS A 5 10.56 -4.85 -9.27
N SER A 6 10.65 -6.12 -9.67
CA SER A 6 9.74 -7.20 -9.25
C SER A 6 9.85 -7.50 -7.76
N GLN A 7 11.06 -7.57 -7.21
CA GLN A 7 11.27 -7.73 -5.76
C GLN A 7 10.69 -6.55 -4.99
N ARG A 8 10.84 -5.33 -5.52
CA ARG A 8 10.30 -4.12 -4.90
C ARG A 8 8.76 -4.11 -4.91
N LYS A 9 8.12 -4.48 -6.03
CA LYS A 9 6.65 -4.68 -6.09
C LYS A 9 6.19 -5.70 -5.03
N LYS A 10 6.86 -6.86 -4.94
CA LYS A 10 6.52 -7.89 -3.96
C LYS A 10 6.61 -7.39 -2.52
N ARG A 11 7.65 -6.62 -2.19
CA ARG A 11 7.81 -6.01 -0.85
C ARG A 11 6.71 -5.00 -0.52
N ILE A 12 6.28 -4.20 -1.50
CA ILE A 12 5.16 -3.25 -1.31
C ILE A 12 3.87 -4.02 -0.99
N ILE A 13 3.52 -5.01 -1.82
CA ILE A 13 2.30 -5.81 -1.62
C ILE A 13 2.36 -6.53 -0.27
N ASP A 14 3.47 -7.20 0.06
CA ASP A 14 3.59 -7.96 1.30
C ASP A 14 3.47 -7.07 2.54
N TYR A 15 4.04 -5.86 2.49
CA TYR A 15 3.89 -4.89 3.58
C TYR A 15 2.43 -4.45 3.75
N ILE A 16 1.74 -4.07 2.67
CA ILE A 16 0.34 -3.62 2.72
C ILE A 16 -0.57 -4.74 3.21
N ARG A 17 -0.34 -5.98 2.76
CA ARG A 17 -1.11 -7.15 3.22
C ARG A 17 -0.94 -7.42 4.71
N LYS A 18 0.28 -7.23 5.25
CA LYS A 18 0.56 -7.39 6.70
C LYS A 18 0.08 -6.20 7.53
N ASN A 19 -0.10 -5.05 6.90
CA ASN A 19 -0.46 -3.79 7.54
C ASN A 19 -1.57 -3.12 6.74
N PRO A 20 -2.79 -3.70 6.76
CA PRO A 20 -3.90 -3.13 6.01
C PRO A 20 -4.22 -1.73 6.50
N LEU A 21 -4.71 -0.90 5.58
CA LEU A 21 -5.04 0.50 5.84
C LEU A 21 -3.84 1.33 6.32
N CYS A 22 -2.65 0.96 5.85
CA CYS A 22 -1.44 1.76 6.04
C CYS A 22 -1.47 3.03 5.20
N THR A 23 -0.69 4.03 5.62
CA THR A 23 -0.46 5.25 4.85
C THR A 23 0.65 5.04 3.83
N LYS A 24 0.70 5.90 2.81
CA LYS A 24 1.80 5.91 1.84
C LYS A 24 3.16 6.02 2.53
N ASP A 25 3.29 6.91 3.51
CA ASP A 25 4.55 7.08 4.25
C ASP A 25 4.94 5.86 5.09
N ALA A 26 3.98 5.12 5.64
CA ALA A 26 4.26 3.91 6.39
C ALA A 26 4.90 2.81 5.51
N ILE A 27 4.51 2.73 4.23
CA ILE A 27 5.12 1.80 3.27
C ILE A 27 6.63 2.06 3.15
N PHE A 28 7.05 3.33 3.13
CA PHE A 28 8.45 3.69 2.98
C PHE A 28 9.23 3.59 4.29
N THR A 29 8.67 4.16 5.36
CA THR A 29 9.33 4.28 6.67
C THR A 29 9.33 2.94 7.41
N LYS A 30 8.15 2.40 7.70
CA LYS A 30 7.99 1.14 8.45
C LYS A 30 8.26 -0.09 7.58
N GLY A 31 7.89 -0.04 6.29
CA GLY A 31 8.21 -1.11 5.35
C GLY A 31 9.70 -1.19 4.95
N LYS A 32 10.50 -0.19 5.37
CA LYS A 32 11.92 -0.05 5.00
C LYS A 32 12.12 -0.16 3.49
N ILE A 33 11.20 0.43 2.72
CA ILE A 33 11.23 0.46 1.25
C ILE A 33 11.68 1.85 0.86
N ALA A 34 12.80 1.94 0.14
CA ALA A 34 13.35 3.23 -0.26
C ALA A 34 12.31 4.09 -1.00
N LYS A 35 12.08 5.31 -0.50
CA LYS A 35 11.27 6.33 -1.16
C LYS A 35 12.06 6.86 -2.35
N SER A 36 11.70 6.40 -3.55
CA SER A 36 12.23 6.90 -4.82
C SER A 36 11.10 7.06 -5.82
N SER A 37 11.31 7.84 -6.88
CA SER A 37 10.35 7.97 -7.99
C SER A 37 9.90 6.60 -8.48
N THR A 38 10.86 5.70 -8.73
CA THR A 38 10.58 4.32 -9.13
C THR A 38 9.67 3.58 -8.16
N THR A 39 9.87 3.68 -6.84
CA THR A 39 9.02 3.00 -5.86
C THR A 39 7.60 3.59 -5.86
N ILE A 40 7.48 4.91 -6.04
CA ILE A 40 6.19 5.60 -6.14
C ILE A 40 5.45 5.15 -7.41
N ASP A 41 6.14 5.10 -8.55
CA ASP A 41 5.57 4.63 -9.82
C ASP A 41 5.12 3.18 -9.71
N LEU A 42 5.93 2.31 -9.07
CA LEU A 42 5.54 0.93 -8.84
C LEU A 42 4.30 0.80 -7.96
N LEU A 43 4.14 1.64 -6.93
CA LEU A 43 2.92 1.67 -6.12
C LEU A 43 1.71 2.12 -6.96
N ALA A 44 1.85 3.15 -7.78
CA ALA A 44 0.80 3.61 -8.68
C ALA A 44 0.39 2.52 -9.69
N VAL A 45 1.36 1.82 -10.27
CA VAL A 45 1.13 0.67 -11.16
C VAL A 45 0.38 -0.44 -10.42
N LEU A 46 0.75 -0.78 -9.18
CA LEU A 46 0.04 -1.80 -8.40
C LEU A 46 -1.42 -1.41 -8.09
N VAL A 47 -1.69 -0.11 -7.93
CA VAL A 47 -3.05 0.41 -7.78
C VAL A 47 -3.83 0.31 -9.08
N SER A 48 -3.22 0.71 -10.20
CA SER A 48 -3.83 0.60 -11.54
C SER A 48 -4.10 -0.85 -11.94
N GLU A 49 -3.24 -1.78 -11.55
CA GLU A 49 -3.40 -3.23 -11.76
C GLU A 49 -4.46 -3.86 -10.81
N GLY A 50 -4.99 -3.10 -9.84
CA GLY A 50 -5.96 -3.59 -8.85
C GLY A 50 -5.40 -4.52 -7.78
N LYS A 51 -4.08 -4.76 -7.75
CA LYS A 51 -3.39 -5.58 -6.74
C LYS A 51 -3.32 -4.90 -5.38
N VAL A 52 -3.33 -3.58 -5.38
CA VAL A 52 -3.42 -2.73 -4.21
C VAL A 52 -4.62 -1.80 -4.43
N ARG A 53 -5.39 -1.56 -3.40
CA ARG A 53 -6.49 -0.60 -3.42
C ARG A 53 -6.15 0.59 -2.53
N ILE A 54 -6.73 1.73 -2.90
CA ILE A 54 -6.65 2.97 -2.14
C ILE A 54 -8.06 3.42 -1.79
N THR A 55 -8.31 3.61 -0.51
CA THR A 55 -9.55 4.19 0.01
C THR A 55 -9.25 5.51 0.71
N ARG A 56 -10.25 6.40 0.78
CA ARG A 56 -10.14 7.66 1.50
C ARG A 56 -10.98 7.57 2.76
N THR A 57 -10.40 7.91 3.90
CA THR A 57 -11.16 8.12 5.14
C THR A 57 -12.04 9.36 5.01
N GLU A 58 -13.02 9.54 5.89
CA GLU A 58 -13.87 10.75 5.95
C GLU A 58 -13.06 12.05 5.98
N LYS A 59 -11.90 12.05 6.65
CA LYS A 59 -10.97 13.19 6.70
C LYS A 59 -10.10 13.35 5.44
N GLY A 60 -10.46 12.72 4.33
CA GLY A 60 -9.74 12.75 3.04
C GLY A 60 -8.41 11.98 3.00
N LYS A 61 -7.99 11.30 4.08
CA LYS A 61 -6.70 10.61 4.16
C LYS A 61 -6.72 9.30 3.36
N ALA A 62 -5.72 9.12 2.50
CA ALA A 62 -5.54 7.89 1.72
C ALA A 62 -5.02 6.72 2.58
N ARG A 63 -5.62 5.54 2.37
CA ARG A 63 -5.30 4.29 3.04
C ARG A 63 -5.15 3.18 2.01
N TYR A 64 -4.08 2.39 2.14
CA TYR A 64 -3.75 1.32 1.20
C TYR A 64 -4.07 -0.04 1.82
N HIS A 65 -4.66 -0.92 1.03
CA HIS A 65 -5.02 -2.28 1.45
C HIS A 65 -5.05 -3.23 0.25
N THR A 66 -5.06 -4.53 0.50
CA THR A 66 -5.12 -5.55 -0.57
C THR A 66 -6.49 -6.20 -0.68
N ASN A 67 -7.32 -6.15 0.37
CA ASN A 67 -8.65 -6.76 0.38
C ASN A 67 -9.72 -5.72 0.75
N PRO A 68 -10.82 -5.57 -0.03
CA PRO A 68 -11.90 -4.65 0.31
C PRO A 68 -12.59 -4.93 1.65
N LYS A 69 -12.59 -6.18 2.14
CA LYS A 69 -13.16 -6.51 3.46
C LYS A 69 -12.42 -5.82 4.62
N GLU A 70 -11.14 -5.51 4.44
CA GLU A 70 -10.33 -4.81 5.46
C GLU A 70 -10.85 -3.38 5.70
N TRP A 71 -11.45 -2.76 4.69
CA TRP A 71 -12.07 -1.44 4.82
C TRP A 71 -13.40 -1.50 5.59
N ILE A 72 -14.23 -2.50 5.25
CA ILE A 72 -15.58 -2.65 5.82
C ILE A 72 -15.53 -2.82 7.34
N LEU A 73 -14.52 -3.52 7.86
CA LEU A 73 -14.31 -3.73 9.30
C LEU A 73 -14.09 -2.44 10.10
N ILE A 74 -13.59 -1.36 9.48
CA ILE A 74 -13.36 -0.09 10.18
C ILE A 74 -14.62 0.78 10.23
N PHE A 75 -15.51 0.66 9.24
CA PHE A 75 -16.70 1.51 9.15
C PHE A 75 -17.96 0.87 9.74
N ASN A 76 -18.01 -0.48 9.79
CA ASN A 76 -19.14 -1.21 10.39
C ASN A 76 -18.83 -1.73 11.81
N GLY A 77 -17.73 -1.26 12.42
CA GLY A 77 -17.24 -1.69 13.73
C GLY A 77 -17.54 -0.71 14.87
N THR A 78 -18.66 -0.01 14.80
CA THR A 78 -19.24 0.81 15.89
C THR A 78 -20.68 0.42 16.11
#